data_AF-A0A191TMU4-F1
#
_entry.id   AF-A0A191TMU4-F1
#
_cell.length_a   1.000
_cell.length_b   1.000
_cell.length_c   1.000
_cell.angle_alpha   90.00
_cell.angle_beta   90.00
_cell.angle_gamma   90.00
#
_symmetry.space_group_name_H-M   'P 1'
#
loop_
_entity.id
_entity.type
_entity.pdbx_description
1 polymer ?
#
loop_
_entity_poly.entity_id
_entity_poly.type
_entity_poly.pdbx_seq_one_letter_code
_entity_poly.pdbx_strand_id
1 'polypeptide(L)' 'MSTKLTLNIDETIIENAKSYAKENEVSLSKLIENYLHSLTSKKSAKKEISPLVESLTGVIDLQKKDYKKSRADYLSKKYA' A
#
# COMPACT_ATOMS: atom_id res chain seq x y z
N MET A 1 26.87 -1.50 -10.69
CA MET A 1 26.95 -1.36 -12.18
C MET A 1 25.62 -0.78 -12.64
N SER A 2 25.61 0.36 -13.31
CA SER A 2 24.40 0.93 -13.93
C SER A 2 24.38 0.63 -15.42
N THR A 3 23.24 0.19 -15.94
CA THR A 3 23.02 -0.10 -17.36
C THR A 3 21.95 0.82 -17.91
N LYS A 4 22.05 1.18 -19.19
CA LYS A 4 21.04 2.01 -19.87
C LYS A 4 19.90 1.12 -20.37
N LEU A 5 18.68 1.42 -19.95
CA LEU A 5 17.46 0.78 -20.45
C LEU A 5 16.79 1.72 -21.48
N THR A 6 16.61 1.25 -22.71
CA THR A 6 15.86 1.95 -23.75
C THR A 6 14.52 1.26 -23.95
N LEU A 7 13.42 1.99 -23.82
CA LEU A 7 12.06 1.48 -23.95
C LEU A 7 11.37 2.16 -25.14
N ASN A 8 10.57 1.40 -25.88
CA ASN A 8 9.63 1.97 -26.84
C ASN A 8 8.27 2.12 -26.15
N ILE A 9 7.78 3.35 -26.05
CA ILE A 9 6.57 3.71 -25.29
C ILE A 9 5.81 4.72 -26.14
N ASP A 10 4.48 4.66 -26.11
CA ASP A 10 3.62 5.66 -26.73
C ASP A 10 3.96 7.10 -26.29
N GLU A 11 3.92 8.00 -27.26
CA GLU A 11 4.27 9.41 -27.06
C GLU A 11 3.34 10.12 -26.06
N THR A 12 2.06 9.75 -26.05
CA THR A 12 1.09 10.29 -25.08
C THR A 12 1.42 9.87 -23.65
N ILE A 13 1.91 8.64 -23.47
CA ILE A 13 2.29 8.12 -22.15
C ILE A 13 3.56 8.79 -21.65
N ILE A 14 4.56 9.01 -22.53
CA ILE A 14 5.82 9.64 -22.11
C ILE A 14 5.61 11.09 -21.67
N GLU A 15 4.73 11.84 -22.34
CA GLU A 15 4.42 13.23 -21.97
C GLU A 15 3.69 13.32 -20.62
N ASN A 16 2.73 12.43 -20.37
CA ASN A 16 2.07 12.34 -19.07
C ASN A 16 3.06 11.97 -17.96
N ALA A 17 3.96 11.02 -18.23
CA ALA A 17 4.97 10.60 -17.26
C ALA A 17 5.99 11.72 -16.95
N LYS A 18 6.41 12.49 -17.95
CA LYS A 18 7.28 13.67 -17.75
C LYS A 18 6.58 14.75 -16.93
N SER A 19 5.29 14.99 -17.19
CA SER A 19 4.50 15.98 -16.45
C SER A 19 4.41 15.60 -14.98
N TYR A 20 4.05 14.34 -14.70
CA TYR A 20 4.02 13.81 -13.34
C TYR A 20 5.40 13.89 -12.65
N ALA A 21 6.48 13.52 -13.34
CA ALA A 21 7.83 13.57 -12.79
C ALA A 21 8.22 15.01 -12.41
N LYS A 22 7.87 15.99 -13.25
CA LYS A 22 8.11 17.41 -12.99
C LYS A 22 7.30 17.93 -11.79
N GLU A 23 6.03 17.57 -11.69
CA GLU A 23 5.17 17.97 -10.56
C GLU A 23 5.66 17.41 -9.21
N ASN A 24 6.29 16.23 -9.24
CA ASN A 24 6.82 15.58 -8.04
C ASN A 24 8.31 15.87 -7.81
N GLU A 25 8.92 16.79 -8.57
CA GLU A 25 10.34 17.17 -8.49
C GLU A 25 11.31 15.99 -8.60
N VAL A 26 10.93 14.95 -9.36
CA VAL A 26 11.74 13.74 -9.59
C VAL A 26 12.09 13.59 -11.06
N SER A 27 13.24 12.98 -11.35
CA SER A 27 13.59 12.63 -12.72
C SER A 27 12.81 11.39 -13.19
N LEU A 28 12.47 11.35 -14.47
CA LEU A 28 11.76 10.22 -15.07
C LEU A 28 12.55 8.90 -14.89
N SER A 29 13.87 8.96 -15.04
CA SER A 29 14.76 7.82 -14.81
C SER A 29 14.66 7.29 -13.39
N LYS A 30 14.60 8.18 -12.39
CA LYS A 30 14.49 7.82 -10.99
C LYS A 30 13.12 7.23 -10.66
N LEU A 31 12.06 7.78 -11.27
CA LEU A 31 10.71 7.26 -11.14
C LEU A 31 10.61 5.81 -11.63
N ILE A 32 11.14 5.53 -12.82
CA ILE A 32 11.14 4.17 -13.39
C ILE A 32 12.04 3.23 -12.61
N GLU A 33 13.22 3.68 -12.17
CA GLU A 33 14.12 2.89 -11.31
C GLU A 33 13.40 2.48 -10.02
N ASN A 34 12.76 3.42 -9.34
CA ASN A 34 12.00 3.16 -8.12
C ASN A 34 10.83 2.20 -8.35
N TYR A 35 10.11 2.35 -9.47
CA TYR A 35 9.02 1.45 -9.82
C TYR A 35 9.50 0.02 -10.07
N LEU A 36 10.54 -0.16 -10.89
CA LEU A 36 11.14 -1.47 -11.12
C LEU A 36 11.71 -2.07 -9.83
N HIS A 37 12.30 -1.24 -8.96
CA HIS A 37 12.75 -1.65 -7.65
C HIS A 37 11.58 -2.13 -6.79
N SER A 38 10.44 -1.43 -6.78
CA SER A 38 9.24 -1.85 -6.05
C SER A 38 8.65 -3.17 -6.58
N LEU A 39 8.77 -3.45 -7.87
CA LEU A 39 8.27 -4.70 -8.47
C LEU A 39 9.19 -5.90 -8.19
N THR A 40 10.50 -5.66 -8.17
CA THR A 40 11.53 -6.70 -8.02
C THR A 40 11.98 -6.91 -6.59
N SER A 41 11.75 -5.93 -5.72
CA SER A 41 11.78 -6.06 -4.28
C SER A 41 10.73 -7.11 -3.91
N LYS A 42 11.19 -8.37 -3.82
CA LYS A 42 10.41 -9.50 -3.34
C LYS A 42 9.68 -9.06 -2.07
N LYS A 43 8.43 -9.53 -1.94
CA LYS A 43 7.64 -9.58 -0.70
C LYS A 43 8.33 -10.43 0.39
N SER A 44 9.62 -10.23 0.66
CA SER A 44 10.38 -10.90 1.71
C SER A 44 10.35 -10.13 3.03
N ALA A 45 9.75 -8.94 3.06
CA ALA A 45 9.21 -8.48 4.32
C ALA A 45 7.94 -9.29 4.58
N LYS A 46 8.03 -10.29 5.48
CA LYS A 46 6.96 -10.44 6.48
C LYS A 46 6.53 -9.02 6.79
N LYS A 47 5.26 -8.64 6.54
CA LYS A 47 4.74 -7.32 6.90
C LYS A 47 5.33 -6.99 8.26
N GLU A 48 6.29 -6.07 8.31
CA GLU A 48 6.86 -5.66 9.59
C GLU A 48 5.74 -4.88 10.22
N ILE A 49 5.01 -5.57 11.09
CA ILE A 49 3.99 -4.96 11.91
C ILE A 49 4.77 -3.93 12.74
N SER A 50 4.38 -2.66 12.64
CA SER A 50 5.00 -1.61 13.45
C SER A 50 5.02 -2.06 14.92
N PRO A 51 6.10 -1.79 15.69
CA PRO A 51 6.17 -2.17 17.11
C PRO A 51 4.96 -1.68 17.92
N LEU A 52 4.35 -0.57 17.51
CA LEU A 52 3.11 -0.05 18.09
C LEU A 52 1.90 -0.94 17.75
N VAL A 53 1.81 -1.42 16.52
CA VAL A 53 0.70 -2.29 16.10
C VAL A 53 0.86 -3.67 16.74
N GLU A 54 2.08 -4.19 16.84
CA GLU A 54 2.37 -5.45 17.53
C GLU A 54 1.99 -5.36 19.02
N SER A 55 2.35 -4.26 19.69
CA SER A 55 2.01 -4.05 21.09
C SER A 55 0.52 -3.82 21.34
N LEU A 56 -0.24 -3.36 20.35
CA LEU A 56 -1.70 -3.22 20.43
C LEU A 56 -2.43 -4.52 20.07
N THR A 57 -1.85 -5.37 19.21
CA THR A 57 -2.43 -6.66 18.82
C THR A 57 -2.25 -7.68 19.95
N GLY A 58 -3.35 -8.29 20.39
CA GLY A 58 -3.31 -9.32 21.45
C GLY A 58 -3.48 -8.80 22.88
N VAL A 59 -3.55 -7.48 23.09
CA VAL A 59 -3.86 -6.87 24.40
C VAL A 59 -5.34 -7.05 24.78
N ILE A 60 -6.22 -7.10 23.79
CA ILE A 60 -7.65 -7.25 24.01
C ILE A 60 -7.99 -8.74 24.02
N ASP A 61 -8.19 -9.30 25.20
CA ASP A 61 -8.83 -10.60 25.37
C ASP A 61 -10.32 -10.47 25.06
N LEU A 62 -10.68 -10.77 23.83
CA LEU A 62 -12.08 -10.87 23.43
C LEU A 62 -12.65 -12.16 24.01
N GLN A 63 -13.38 -12.03 25.13
CA GLN A 63 -14.27 -13.10 25.57
C GLN A 63 -15.09 -13.59 24.37
N LYS A 64 -15.27 -14.92 24.24
CA LYS A 64 -16.11 -15.57 23.21
C LYS A 64 -17.57 -15.12 23.33
N LYS A 65 -17.85 -13.87 23.00
CA LYS A 65 -19.19 -13.32 22.87
C LYS A 65 -19.53 -13.42 21.40
N ASP A 66 -20.69 -13.99 21.11
CA ASP A 66 -21.16 -14.14 19.75
C ASP A 66 -21.39 -12.76 19.12
N TYR A 67 -20.38 -12.28 18.40
CA TYR A 67 -20.35 -10.96 17.76
C TYR A 67 -21.56 -10.75 16.84
N LYS A 68 -22.06 -11.82 16.23
CA LYS A 68 -23.24 -11.73 15.35
C LYS A 68 -24.47 -11.36 16.15
N LYS A 69 -24.64 -11.95 17.34
CA LYS A 69 -25.78 -11.68 18.23
C LYS A 69 -25.73 -10.27 18.78
N SER A 70 -24.57 -9.83 19.29
CA SER A 70 -24.44 -8.45 19.82
C SER A 70 -24.64 -7.39 18.74
N ARG A 71 -24.21 -7.67 17.50
CA ARG A 71 -24.44 -6.78 16.36
C ARG A 71 -25.90 -6.71 15.94
N ALA A 72 -26.60 -7.85 15.92
CA ALA A 72 -28.03 -7.89 15.63
C ALA A 72 -28.83 -7.09 16.67
N ASP A 73 -28.58 -7.32 17.97
CA ASP A 73 -29.25 -6.61 19.06
C ASP A 73 -29.01 -5.08 18.99
N TYR A 74 -27.77 -4.67 18.69
CA TYR A 74 -27.44 -3.24 18.52
C TYR A 74 -28.19 -2.61 17.35
N LEU A 75 -28.22 -3.28 16.19
CA LEU A 75 -28.91 -2.76 15.00
C LEU A 75 -30.41 -2.68 15.23
N SER A 76 -31.02 -3.70 15.84
CA SER A 76 -32.43 -3.68 16.24
C SER A 76 -32.73 -2.52 17.16
N LYS A 77 -31.86 -2.22 18.15
CA LYS A 77 -32.06 -1.11 19.08
C LYS A 77 -31.81 0.28 18.45
N LYS A 78 -30.93 0.37 17.47
CA LYS A 78 -30.59 1.64 16.79
C LYS A 78 -31.68 2.08 15.81
N TYR A 79 -32.34 1.13 15.18
CA TYR A 79 -33.35 1.37 14.13
C TYR A 79 -34.78 0.99 14.56
N ALA A 80 -35.00 0.76 15.86
CA ALA A 80 -36.33 0.73 16.48
C ALA A 80 -36.75 2.14 16.88
#